data_AF-A0A7S4FWT3-F1
#
_entry.id   AF-A0A7S4FWT3-F1
#
_cell.length_a   1.000
_cell.length_b   1.000
_cell.length_c   1.000
_cell.angle_alpha   90.00
_cell.angle_beta   90.00
_cell.angle_gamma   90.00
#
_symmetry.space_group_name_H-M   'P 1'
#
loop_
_entity.id
_entity.type
_entity.pdbx_description
1 polymer ?
#
loop_
_entity_poly.entity_id
_entity_poly.type
_entity_poly.pdbx_seq_one_letter_code
_entity_poly.pdbx_strand_id
1 'polypeptide(L)'
;QEAFLLDREAHERRLLDTRVGLVRLLNQKFAELSDRWVERISQSVAAYKERTVASREINRRLLAAMIEQLRPEGDMADLVYSAEYLVEQRFATISTESVQAATGLFRDVCLELYRETKQNGVYSKEL
;
A
#
# COMPACT_ATOMS: atom_id res chain seq x y z
N GLN A 1 34.51 2.28 17.38
CA GLN A 1 34.02 2.64 16.03
C GLN A 1 33.56 1.41 15.27
N GLU A 2 34.34 0.33 15.17
CA GLU A 2 33.92 -0.91 14.50
C GLU A 2 32.61 -1.52 15.05
N ALA A 3 32.44 -1.60 16.38
CA ALA A 3 31.21 -2.13 16.97
C ALA A 3 29.94 -1.32 16.62
N PHE A 4 30.07 -0.01 16.40
CA PHE A 4 28.96 0.86 15.99
C PHE A 4 28.64 0.69 14.50
N LEU A 5 29.65 0.53 13.65
CA LEU A 5 29.46 0.27 12.23
C LEU A 5 28.81 -1.10 11.99
N LEU A 6 29.25 -2.14 12.72
CA LEU A 6 28.66 -3.48 12.70
C LEU A 6 27.18 -3.49 13.13
N ASP A 7 26.82 -2.74 14.19
CA ASP A 7 25.42 -2.65 14.64
C ASP A 7 24.55 -1.90 13.63
N ARG A 8 25.09 -0.86 12.98
CA ARG A 8 24.41 -0.13 11.90
C ARG A 8 24.15 -1.02 10.69
N GLU A 9 25.13 -1.77 10.21
CA GLU A 9 24.95 -2.70 9.08
C GLU A 9 23.94 -3.81 9.42
N ALA A 10 23.99 -4.35 10.65
CA ALA A 10 23.01 -5.32 11.12
C ALA A 10 21.60 -4.72 11.19
N HIS A 11 21.47 -3.46 11.60
CA HIS A 11 20.21 -2.73 11.60
C HIS A 11 19.68 -2.48 10.18
N GLU A 12 20.51 -1.99 9.26
CA GLU A 12 20.16 -1.76 7.86
C GLU A 12 19.71 -3.06 7.17
N ARG A 13 20.39 -4.18 7.44
CA ARG A 13 20.00 -5.51 6.93
C ARG A 13 18.64 -5.95 7.47
N ARG A 14 18.39 -5.78 8.78
CA ARG A 14 17.08 -6.08 9.39
C ARG A 14 15.96 -5.21 8.80
N LEU A 15 16.23 -3.95 8.49
CA LEU A 15 15.26 -3.07 7.84
C LEU A 15 14.94 -3.54 6.42
N LEU A 16 15.96 -3.97 5.65
CA LEU A 16 15.80 -4.53 4.32
C LEU A 16 14.95 -5.81 4.37
N ASP A 17 15.29 -6.75 5.24
CA ASP A 17 14.56 -8.01 5.42
C ASP A 17 13.09 -7.75 5.83
N THR A 18 12.88 -6.81 6.76
CA THR A 18 11.54 -6.37 7.19
C THR A 18 10.73 -5.81 6.04
N ARG A 19 11.36 -4.99 5.18
CA ARG A 19 10.73 -4.40 3.99
C ARG A 19 10.36 -5.47 2.97
N VAL A 20 11.25 -6.41 2.69
CA VAL A 20 11.00 -7.54 1.77
C VAL A 20 9.85 -8.40 2.28
N GLY A 21 9.86 -8.75 3.57
CA GLY A 21 8.76 -9.53 4.17
C GLY A 21 7.43 -8.79 4.15
N LEU A 22 7.43 -7.48 4.38
CA LEU A 22 6.23 -6.65 4.26
C LEU A 22 5.67 -6.66 2.84
N VAL A 23 6.51 -6.47 1.81
CA VAL A 23 6.08 -6.52 0.40
C VAL A 23 5.50 -7.90 0.07
N ARG A 24 6.15 -8.99 0.49
CA ARG A 24 5.67 -10.35 0.29
C ARG A 24 4.27 -10.54 0.91
N LEU A 25 4.10 -10.12 2.16
CA LEU A 25 2.82 -10.20 2.87
C LEU A 25 1.72 -9.37 2.17
N LEU A 26 2.02 -8.13 1.78
CA LEU A 26 1.07 -7.26 1.09
C LEU A 26 0.65 -7.85 -0.26
N ASN A 27 1.58 -8.47 -1.00
CA ASN A 27 1.27 -9.17 -2.24
C ASN A 27 0.41 -10.43 -2.03
N GLN A 28 0.72 -11.25 -1.01
CA GLN A 28 -0.11 -12.41 -0.65
C GLN A 28 -1.52 -12.01 -0.25
N LYS A 29 -1.65 -10.86 0.41
CA LYS A 29 -2.91 -10.29 0.89
C LYS A 29 -3.53 -9.28 -0.07
N PHE A 30 -3.03 -9.17 -1.30
CA PHE A 30 -3.41 -8.11 -2.23
C PHE A 30 -4.92 -8.05 -2.50
N ALA A 31 -5.55 -9.20 -2.76
CA ALA A 31 -6.99 -9.25 -3.04
C ALA A 31 -7.81 -8.81 -1.82
N GLU A 32 -7.45 -9.29 -0.64
CA GLU A 32 -8.09 -8.93 0.63
C GLU A 32 -7.92 -7.43 0.94
N LEU A 33 -6.70 -6.90 0.77
CA LEU A 33 -6.35 -5.50 0.95
C LEU A 33 -7.13 -4.60 -0.01
N SER A 34 -7.13 -4.96 -1.29
CA SER A 34 -7.88 -4.26 -2.34
C SER A 34 -9.34 -4.15 -1.96
N ASP A 35 -9.96 -5.27 -1.59
CA ASP A 35 -11.40 -5.31 -1.34
C ASP A 35 -11.76 -4.54 -0.05
N ARG A 36 -10.99 -4.71 1.04
CA ARG A 36 -11.14 -3.92 2.28
C ARG A 36 -11.00 -2.43 2.03
N TRP A 37 -10.00 -2.04 1.25
CA TRP A 37 -9.72 -0.63 0.98
C TRP A 37 -10.78 0.00 0.08
N VAL A 38 -11.17 -0.68 -1.02
CA VAL A 38 -12.25 -0.24 -1.91
C VAL A 38 -13.56 -0.08 -1.14
N GLU A 39 -13.88 -1.02 -0.25
CA GLU A 39 -15.06 -0.93 0.60
C GLU A 39 -15.02 0.31 1.50
N ARG A 40 -13.92 0.54 2.22
CA ARG A 40 -13.75 1.71 3.10
C ARG A 40 -13.83 3.02 2.34
N ILE A 41 -13.14 3.15 1.20
CA ILE A 41 -13.21 4.36 0.39
C ILE A 41 -14.65 4.61 -0.07
N SER A 42 -15.36 3.56 -0.50
CA SER A 42 -16.75 3.69 -0.96
C SER A 42 -17.71 4.15 0.16
N GLN A 43 -17.40 3.83 1.41
CA GLN A 43 -18.18 4.24 2.58
C GLN A 43 -17.82 5.65 3.06
N SER A 44 -16.54 6.02 2.98
CA SER A 44 -16.00 7.25 3.60
C SER A 44 -15.82 8.42 2.64
N VAL A 45 -15.68 8.17 1.32
CA VAL A 45 -15.39 9.20 0.33
C VAL A 45 -16.51 9.24 -0.70
N ALA A 46 -17.32 10.31 -0.64
CA ALA A 46 -18.54 10.44 -1.47
C ALA A 46 -18.27 10.29 -2.98
N ALA A 47 -17.13 10.81 -3.46
CA ALA A 47 -16.69 10.72 -4.85
C ALA A 47 -16.45 9.27 -5.34
N TYR A 48 -16.33 8.31 -4.42
CA TYR A 48 -16.09 6.90 -4.71
C TYR A 48 -17.28 6.00 -4.35
N LYS A 49 -18.45 6.57 -4.01
CA LYS A 49 -19.68 5.79 -3.73
C LYS A 49 -20.09 4.93 -4.92
N GLU A 50 -19.81 5.39 -6.14
CA GLU A 50 -20.09 4.61 -7.35
C GLU A 50 -19.09 3.46 -7.51
N ARG A 51 -19.53 2.26 -7.12
CA ARG A 51 -18.77 1.00 -7.17
C ARG A 51 -18.66 0.44 -8.60
N THR A 52 -18.33 1.27 -9.58
CA THR A 52 -18.12 0.80 -10.96
C THR A 52 -16.93 -0.14 -11.04
N VAL A 53 -16.97 -1.11 -11.96
CA VAL A 53 -15.85 -2.05 -12.21
C VAL A 53 -14.55 -1.29 -12.52
N ALA A 54 -14.65 -0.21 -13.31
CA ALA A 54 -13.53 0.66 -13.63
C ALA A 54 -12.93 1.35 -12.38
N SER A 55 -13.75 1.73 -11.40
CA SER A 55 -13.25 2.35 -10.15
C SER A 55 -12.44 1.36 -9.32
N ARG A 56 -12.92 0.11 -9.23
CA ARG A 56 -12.22 -0.97 -8.52
C ARG A 56 -10.88 -1.31 -9.18
N GLU A 57 -10.85 -1.39 -10.50
CA GLU A 57 -9.62 -1.70 -11.25
C GLU A 57 -8.57 -0.59 -11.10
N ILE A 58 -8.97 0.68 -11.18
CA ILE A 58 -8.07 1.81 -10.96
C ILE A 58 -7.49 1.79 -9.54
N ASN A 59 -8.32 1.56 -8.53
CA ASN A 59 -7.86 1.41 -7.16
C ASN A 59 -6.86 0.25 -7.05
N ARG A 60 -7.17 -0.93 -7.60
CA ARG A 60 -6.23 -2.07 -7.62
C ARG A 60 -4.87 -1.73 -8.23
N ARG A 61 -4.84 -1.00 -9.34
CA ARG A 61 -3.58 -0.55 -9.94
C ARG A 61 -2.80 0.39 -9.04
N LEU A 62 -3.48 1.35 -8.40
CA LEU A 62 -2.84 2.23 -7.42
C LEU A 62 -2.27 1.43 -6.24
N LEU A 63 -3.02 0.45 -5.73
CA LEU A 63 -2.57 -0.46 -4.67
C LEU A 63 -1.31 -1.22 -5.09
N ALA A 64 -1.29 -1.77 -6.32
CA ALA A 64 -0.14 -2.47 -6.84
C ALA A 64 1.09 -1.56 -6.95
N ALA A 65 0.92 -0.34 -7.49
CA ALA A 65 1.99 0.63 -7.61
C ALA A 65 2.55 1.07 -6.25
N MET A 66 1.68 1.23 -5.24
CA MET A 66 2.10 1.56 -3.87
C MET A 66 2.86 0.42 -3.20
N ILE A 67 2.49 -0.84 -3.46
CA ILE A 67 3.23 -2.01 -2.95
C ILE A 67 4.59 -2.12 -3.66
N GLU A 68 4.65 -1.85 -4.97
CA GLU A 68 5.89 -1.85 -5.73
C GLU A 68 6.90 -0.80 -5.21
N GLN A 69 6.43 0.38 -4.78
CA GLN A 69 7.29 1.39 -4.11
C GLN A 69 7.93 0.90 -2.81
N LEU A 70 7.33 -0.08 -2.14
CA LEU A 70 7.88 -0.61 -0.90
C LEU A 70 9.05 -1.56 -1.18
N ARG A 71 9.33 -1.92 -2.42
CA ARG A 71 10.48 -2.76 -2.77
C ARG A 71 11.79 -2.00 -2.55
N PRO A 72 12.89 -2.68 -2.17
CA PRO A 72 14.21 -2.05 -2.10
C PRO A 72 14.60 -1.32 -3.39
N GLU A 73 14.23 -1.88 -4.53
CA GLU A 73 14.43 -1.38 -5.88
C GLU A 73 13.27 -0.53 -6.43
N GLY A 74 12.24 -0.25 -5.63
CA GLY A 74 11.05 0.45 -6.08
C GLY A 74 11.36 1.84 -6.63
N ASP A 75 10.94 2.12 -7.87
CA ASP A 75 11.03 3.42 -8.53
C ASP A 75 9.65 4.08 -8.59
N MET A 76 9.59 5.37 -8.26
CA MET A 76 8.36 6.18 -8.22
C MET A 76 7.66 6.29 -9.57
N ALA A 77 8.30 5.94 -10.68
CA ALA A 77 7.73 6.02 -12.03
C ALA A 77 6.36 5.35 -12.16
N ASP A 78 6.19 4.11 -11.67
CA ASP A 78 4.92 3.38 -11.76
C ASP A 78 3.82 3.98 -10.87
N LEU A 79 4.21 4.55 -9.72
CA LEU A 79 3.29 5.28 -8.85
C LEU A 79 2.86 6.59 -9.50
N VAL A 80 3.79 7.34 -10.08
CA VAL A 80 3.52 8.60 -10.78
C VAL A 80 2.61 8.33 -11.96
N TYR A 81 2.92 7.34 -12.81
CA TYR A 81 2.06 6.95 -13.93
C TYR A 81 0.65 6.54 -13.47
N SER A 82 0.55 5.73 -12.40
CA SER A 82 -0.75 5.31 -11.86
C SER A 82 -1.54 6.49 -11.29
N ALA A 83 -0.86 7.46 -10.67
CA ALA A 83 -1.46 8.68 -10.15
C ALA A 83 -1.91 9.61 -11.28
N GLU A 84 -1.07 9.83 -12.30
CA GLU A 84 -1.40 10.60 -13.50
C GLU A 84 -2.58 10.00 -14.24
N TYR A 85 -2.59 8.68 -14.44
CA TYR A 85 -3.72 7.97 -15.05
C TYR A 85 -5.01 8.13 -14.23
N LEU A 86 -4.92 8.09 -12.89
CA LEU A 86 -6.05 8.35 -12.01
C LEU A 86 -6.52 9.81 -12.12
N VAL A 87 -5.59 10.76 -12.23
CA VAL A 87 -5.87 12.17 -12.47
C VAL A 87 -6.60 12.37 -13.79
N GLU A 88 -6.05 11.87 -14.89
CA GLU A 88 -6.62 12.00 -16.23
C GLU A 88 -8.01 11.36 -16.36
N GLN A 89 -8.24 10.22 -15.72
CA GLN A 89 -9.50 9.48 -15.82
C GLN A 89 -10.57 9.96 -14.82
N ARG A 90 -10.19 10.58 -13.70
CA ARG A 90 -11.11 10.84 -12.58
C ARG A 90 -11.13 12.26 -12.04
N PHE A 91 -10.16 13.14 -12.32
CA PHE A 91 -10.19 14.52 -11.77
C PHE A 91 -11.24 15.43 -12.41
N ALA A 92 -11.93 15.00 -13.47
CA ALA A 92 -13.17 15.66 -13.85
C ALA A 92 -14.27 15.53 -12.78
N THR A 93 -14.15 14.58 -11.84
CA THR A 93 -15.20 14.23 -10.86
C THR A 93 -14.71 13.96 -9.42
N ILE A 94 -13.41 13.76 -9.17
CA ILE A 94 -12.84 13.45 -7.86
C ILE A 94 -11.87 14.56 -7.42
N SER A 95 -12.07 15.12 -6.22
CA SER A 95 -11.20 16.17 -5.67
C SER A 95 -9.88 15.61 -5.13
N THR A 96 -8.82 16.44 -5.10
CA THR A 96 -7.54 16.11 -4.45
C THR A 96 -7.72 15.64 -3.00
N GLU A 97 -8.64 16.26 -2.25
CA GLU A 97 -8.97 15.87 -0.87
C GLU A 97 -9.53 14.45 -0.78
N SER A 98 -10.36 14.07 -1.75
CA SER A 98 -10.92 12.72 -1.86
C SER A 98 -9.84 11.68 -2.13
N VAL A 99 -8.85 12.02 -2.97
CA VAL A 99 -7.67 11.17 -3.22
C VAL A 99 -6.82 11.04 -1.97
N GLN A 100 -6.55 12.14 -1.26
CA GLN A 100 -5.80 12.12 0.00
C GLN A 100 -6.49 11.27 1.07
N ALA A 101 -7.81 11.40 1.22
CA ALA A 101 -8.59 10.58 2.13
C ALA A 101 -8.51 9.09 1.76
N ALA A 102 -8.60 8.75 0.47
CA ALA A 102 -8.46 7.40 -0.01
C ALA A 102 -7.06 6.82 0.29
N THR A 103 -5.98 7.58 0.06
CA THR A 103 -4.61 7.17 0.40
C THR A 103 -4.41 7.03 1.91
N GLY A 104 -5.04 7.88 2.73
CA GLY A 104 -5.04 7.76 4.18
C GLY A 104 -5.66 6.43 4.65
N LEU A 105 -6.85 6.09 4.12
CA LEU A 105 -7.52 4.82 4.41
C LEU A 105 -6.69 3.60 3.99
N PHE A 106 -5.91 3.71 2.91
CA PHE A 106 -5.00 2.66 2.48
C PHE A 106 -3.94 2.39 3.54
N ARG A 107 -3.26 3.45 4.01
CA ARG A 107 -2.25 3.35 5.08
C ARG A 107 -2.83 2.64 6.30
N ASP A 108 -4.04 3.00 6.71
CA ASP A 108 -4.69 2.39 7.87
C ASP A 108 -4.95 0.89 7.67
N VAL A 109 -5.47 0.50 6.50
CA VAL A 109 -5.71 -0.91 6.16
C VAL A 109 -4.39 -1.72 6.17
N CYS A 110 -3.30 -1.18 5.62
CA CYS A 110 -2.00 -1.84 5.68
C CYS A 110 -1.48 -2.01 7.12
N LEU A 111 -1.63 -0.98 7.96
CA LEU A 111 -1.19 -1.03 9.35
C LEU A 111 -2.03 -2.00 10.18
N GLU A 112 -3.33 -2.09 9.93
CA GLU A 112 -4.20 -3.10 10.55
C GLU A 112 -3.78 -4.51 10.16
N LEU A 113 -3.62 -4.80 8.86
CA LEU A 113 -3.19 -6.11 8.40
C LEU A 113 -1.83 -6.50 8.99
N TYR A 114 -0.90 -5.55 9.05
CA TYR A 114 0.40 -5.75 9.70
C TYR A 114 0.25 -6.12 11.18
N ARG A 115 -0.62 -5.41 11.93
CA ARG A 115 -0.89 -5.71 13.34
C ARG A 115 -1.55 -7.08 13.50
N GLU A 116 -2.55 -7.39 12.69
CA GLU A 116 -3.27 -8.67 12.70
C GLU A 116 -2.30 -9.84 12.45
N THR A 117 -1.44 -9.72 11.43
CA THR A 117 -0.45 -10.75 11.08
C THR A 117 0.62 -10.92 12.15
N LYS A 118 1.04 -9.84 12.82
CA LYS A 118 1.94 -9.88 13.98
C LYS A 118 1.29 -10.53 15.20
N GLN A 119 0.04 -10.21 15.49
CA GLN A 119 -0.72 -10.77 16.62
C GLN A 119 -1.05 -12.26 16.42
N ASN A 120 -1.33 -12.67 15.18
CA ASN A 120 -1.68 -14.05 14.84
C ASN A 120 -0.47 -14.97 14.66
N GLY A 121 0.76 -14.49 14.92
CA GLY A 121 1.99 -15.27 14.77
C GLY A 121 2.33 -15.69 13.33
N VAL A 122 1.63 -15.13 12.34
CA VAL A 122 1.86 -15.37 10.90
C VAL A 122 3.11 -14.61 10.45
N TYR A 123 3.31 -13.41 10.99
CA TYR A 123 4.40 -12.51 10.64
C TYR A 123 5.80 -13.13 10.80
N SER A 124 6.04 -14.03 11.78
CA SER A 124 7.35 -14.66 11.99
C SER A 124 7.59 -15.94 11.18
N LYS A 125 6.56 -16.48 10.51
CA LYS A 125 6.68 -17.63 9.59
C LYS A 125 6.73 -17.18 8.13
N GLU A 126 6.17 -16.00 7.85
CA GLU A 126 6.13 -15.35 6.53
C GLU A 126 7.13 -14.18 6.41
N LEU A 127 7.99 -13.93 7.40
CA LEU A 127 9.29 -13.26 7.28
C LEU A 127 10.38 -14.32 7.29
#